data_AF-A0A968G6Y6-F1
#
_entry.id   AF-A0A968G6Y6-F1
#
_cell.length_a   1.000
_cell.length_b   1.000
_cell.length_c   1.000
_cell.angle_alpha   90.00
_cell.angle_beta   90.00
_cell.angle_gamma   90.00
#
_symmetry.space_group_name_H-M   'P 1'
#
loop_
_entity.id
_entity.type
_entity.pdbx_description
1 polymer ?
#
loop_
_entity_poly.entity_id
_entity_poly.type
_entity_poly.pdbx_seq_one_letter_code
_entity_poly.pdbx_strand_id
1 'polypeptide(L)' 'TGGGKGIGRGIALCLADAGADVVVAARTLSEVQSVAAEVEAKGQRAIGLSVDVT' A
#
# COMPACT_ATOMS: atom_id res chain seq x y z
N THR A 1 -0.61 -4.45 6.82
CA THR A 1 -0.67 -3.29 7.76
C THR A 1 0.72 -2.71 7.92
N GLY A 2 0.86 -1.45 8.36
CA GLY A 2 2.13 -0.73 8.37
C GLY A 2 2.66 -0.37 6.96
N GLY A 3 1.80 -0.37 5.94
CA GLY A 3 2.21 -0.30 4.53
C GLY A 3 2.58 1.09 4.00
N GLY A 4 2.37 2.16 4.78
CA GLY A 4 2.54 3.54 4.30
C GLY A 4 3.98 3.98 4.02
N LYS A 5 5.00 3.29 4.57
CA LYS A 5 6.42 3.67 4.42
C LYS A 5 7.39 2.52 4.68
N GLY A 6 8.67 2.77 4.42
CA GLY A 6 9.78 1.87 4.76
C GLY A 6 9.58 0.46 4.19
N ILE A 7 9.78 -0.55 5.04
CA ILE A 7 9.66 -1.97 4.68
C ILE A 7 8.25 -2.29 4.19
N GLY A 8 7.21 -1.79 4.86
CA GLY A 8 5.82 -2.07 4.48
C GLY A 8 5.47 -1.59 3.07
N ARG A 9 5.97 -0.40 2.68
CA ARG A 9 5.85 0.11 1.31
C ARG A 9 6.60 -0.79 0.32
N GLY A 10 7.83 -1.17 0.64
CA GLY A 10 8.63 -2.06 -0.22
C GLY A 10 7.93 -3.40 -0.48
N ILE A 11 7.34 -4.00 0.56
CA ILE A 11 6.56 -5.24 0.44
C ILE A 11 5.34 -5.02 -0.46
N ALA A 12 4.57 -3.94 -0.26
CA ALA A 12 3.39 -3.66 -1.08
C ALA A 12 3.74 -3.55 -2.58
N LEU A 13 4.83 -2.86 -2.91
CA LEU A 13 5.30 -2.71 -4.29
C LEU A 13 5.81 -4.02 -4.88
N CYS A 14 6.51 -4.84 -4.10
CA CYS A 14 6.99 -6.14 -4.55
C CYS A 14 5.83 -7.11 -4.84
N LEU A 15 4.77 -7.09 -4.02
CA LEU A 15 3.54 -7.84 -4.28
C LEU A 15 2.86 -7.37 -5.56
N ALA A 16 2.80 -6.06 -5.79
CA ALA A 16 2.26 -5.50 -7.02
C ALA A 16 3.07 -5.91 -8.27
N ASP A 17 4.41 -5.91 -8.18
CA ASP A 17 5.27 -6.41 -9.25
C ASP A 17 5.05 -7.90 -9.55
N ALA A 18 4.63 -8.67 -8.55
CA ALA A 18 4.23 -10.07 -8.71
C ALA A 18 2.79 -10.25 -9.26
N GLY A 19 2.08 -9.16 -9.57
CA GLY A 19 0.73 -9.19 -10.14
C GLY A 19 -0.39 -9.27 -9.09
N ALA A 20 -0.13 -8.87 -7.84
CA ALA A 20 -1.15 -8.88 -6.79
C ALA A 20 -1.84 -7.51 -6.65
N ASP A 21 -3.15 -7.54 -6.43
CA ASP A 21 -3.91 -6.42 -5.89
C ASP A 21 -3.63 -6.27 -4.38
N VAL A 22 -3.53 -5.03 -3.88
CA VAL A 22 -3.05 -4.78 -2.50
C VAL A 22 -3.92 -3.79 -1.75
N VAL A 23 -4.24 -4.10 -0.49
CA VAL A 23 -4.76 -3.13 0.47
C VAL A 23 -3.61 -2.61 1.35
N VAL A 24 -3.38 -1.30 1.31
CA VAL A 24 -2.35 -0.63 2.11
C VAL A 24 -3.01 0.00 3.33
N ALA A 25 -2.68 -0.50 4.52
CA ALA A 25 -3.25 -0.03 5.78
C ALA A 25 -2.17 0.52 6.72
N ALA A 26 -2.35 1.75 7.22
CA ALA A 26 -1.54 2.41 8.24
C ALA A 26 -2.29 3.62 8.81
N ARG A 27 -1.76 4.29 9.84
CA ARG A 27 -2.45 5.40 10.54
C ARG A 27 -2.57 6.70 9.73
N THR A 28 -1.63 6.94 8.81
CA THR A 28 -1.61 8.18 8.04
C THR A 28 -2.23 7.94 6.67
N LEU A 29 -3.39 8.55 6.40
CA LEU A 29 -4.13 8.33 5.16
C LEU A 29 -3.33 8.73 3.90
N SER A 30 -2.63 9.87 3.95
CA SER A 30 -1.84 10.35 2.80
C SER A 30 -0.68 9.41 2.45
N GLU A 31 -0.04 8.80 3.45
CA GLU A 31 1.03 7.81 3.22
C GLU A 31 0.48 6.58 2.48
N VAL A 32 -0.66 6.03 2.94
CA VAL A 32 -1.23 4.82 2.29
C VAL A 32 -1.84 5.10 0.94
N GLN A 33 -2.42 6.29 0.71
CA GLN A 33 -2.92 6.70 -0.60
C GLN A 33 -1.77 6.88 -1.61
N SER A 34 -0.64 7.46 -1.17
CA SER A 34 0.55 7.55 -2.02
C SER A 34 1.02 6.16 -2.46
N VAL A 35 1.13 5.21 -1.52
CA VAL A 35 1.57 3.85 -1.86
C VAL A 35 0.55 3.12 -2.74
N ALA A 36 -0.75 3.33 -2.52
CA ALA A 36 -1.79 2.76 -3.38
C ALA A 36 -1.66 3.26 -4.83
N ALA A 37 -1.43 4.57 -5.04
CA ALA A 37 -1.21 5.12 -6.37
C ALA A 37 0.04 4.53 -7.06
N GLU A 38 1.08 4.22 -6.30
CA GLU A 38 2.27 3.55 -6.84
C GLU A 38 2.01 2.08 -7.24
N VAL A 39 1.15 1.37 -6.50
CA VAL A 39 0.68 0.03 -6.88
C VAL A 39 -0.17 0.09 -8.15
N GLU A 40 -1.07 1.09 -8.25
CA GLU A 40 -1.87 1.34 -9.45
C GLU A 40 -1.02 1.67 -10.67
N ALA A 41 0.07 2.43 -10.49
CA ALA A 41 1.04 2.69 -11.56
C ALA A 41 1.76 1.43 -12.07
N LYS A 42 1.77 0.33 -11.29
CA LYS A 42 2.27 -0.99 -11.71
C LYS A 42 1.20 -1.85 -12.40
N GLY A 43 -0.01 -1.31 -12.60
CA GLY A 43 -1.11 -1.98 -13.30
C GLY A 43 -1.94 -2.91 -12.43
N GLN A 44 -1.73 -2.91 -11.11
CA GLN A 44 -2.56 -3.67 -10.15
C GLN A 44 -3.58 -2.75 -9.46
N ARG A 45 -4.59 -3.30 -8.79
CA ARG A 45 -5.55 -2.49 -8.02
C ARG A 45 -5.04 -2.27 -6.61
N ALA A 46 -5.33 -1.10 -6.05
CA ALA A 46 -5.01 -0.82 -4.66
C ALA A 46 -6.08 -0.04 -3.93
N ILE A 47 -6.11 -0.21 -2.60
CA ILE A 47 -6.90 0.62 -1.70
C ILE A 47 -6.00 1.07 -0.54
N GLY A 48 -5.88 2.38 -0.36
CA GLY A 48 -5.23 2.96 0.82
C GLY A 48 -6.24 3.25 1.93
N LEU A 49 -6.08 2.62 3.09
CA LEU A 49 -6.97 2.78 4.25
C LEU A 49 -6.22 3.31 5.47
N SER A 50 -6.79 4.35 6.10
CA SER A 50 -6.37 4.75 7.44
C SER A 50 -6.89 3.74 8.45
N VAL A 51 -5.99 3.06 9.16
CA VAL A 51 -6.33 1.99 10.12
C VAL A 51 -5.45 2.11 11.36
N ASP A 52 -6.09 2.06 12.53
CA ASP A 52 -5.46 1.70 13.80
C ASP A 52 -5.70 0.21 14.07
N VAL A 53 -4.68 -0.51 14.51
CA VAL A 53 -4.67 -1.99 14.62
C VAL A 53 -4.65 -2.49 16.07
N THR A 54 -4.64 -1.58 17.05
CA THR A 54 -4.84 -1.90 18.47
C THR A 54 -6.31 -1.99 18.84
#